data_AF-A0A935P7A0-F1
#
_entry.id   AF-A0A935P7A0-F1
#
_cell.length_a   1.000
_cell.length_b   1.000
_cell.length_c   1.000
_cell.angle_alpha   90.00
_cell.angle_beta   90.00
_cell.angle_gamma   90.00
#
_symmetry.space_group_name_H-M   'P 1'
#
loop_
_entity.id
_entity.type
_entity.pdbx_description
1 polymer ?
#
loop_
_entity_poly.entity_id
_entity_poly.type
_entity_poly.pdbx_seq_one_letter_code
_entity_poly.pdbx_strand_id
1 'polypeptide(L)'
;MTKWSPISLVLLMFLSGCFFMIDRNVTNDTRFSSVVGQTYETKKDLIAFRYRDKKSTVYIDEFSSHNGGLPSKDQLKEGVYRHGDYIIEGLVPSGTRYRVERIVEENHFEDSFLGIYAKITASSNNRLDNLNINVYWLLTEVYPSGVPQFQPDLVSSPKLEEKKDE
;
A
#
# COMPACT_ATOMS: atom_id res chain seq x y z
N MET A 1 -10.24 51.44 6.42
CA MET A 1 -9.01 50.69 6.75
C MET A 1 -9.32 49.74 7.89
N THR A 2 -9.58 48.46 7.59
CA THR A 2 -9.84 47.42 8.60
C THR A 2 -8.52 46.99 9.23
N LYS A 3 -8.32 47.31 10.51
CA LYS A 3 -7.17 46.86 11.30
C LYS A 3 -7.39 45.39 11.68
N TRP A 4 -6.61 44.50 11.09
CA TRP A 4 -6.63 43.08 11.47
C TRP A 4 -6.01 42.94 12.86
N SER A 5 -6.73 42.31 13.78
CA SER A 5 -6.21 41.99 15.11
C SER A 5 -5.13 40.91 14.97
N PRO A 6 -3.99 41.02 15.68
CA PRO A 6 -2.95 39.98 15.67
C PRO A 6 -3.50 38.61 16.12
N ILE A 7 -4.59 38.59 16.90
CA ILE A 7 -5.31 37.36 17.29
C ILE A 7 -5.90 36.66 16.07
N SER A 8 -6.41 37.40 15.07
CA SER A 8 -6.95 36.82 13.84
C SER A 8 -5.86 36.17 12.98
N LEU A 9 -4.62 36.65 13.06
CA LEU A 9 -3.48 36.06 12.34
C LEU A 9 -3.02 34.74 12.99
N VAL A 10 -3.00 34.70 14.33
CA VAL A 10 -2.67 33.48 15.10
C VAL A 10 -3.75 32.41 14.92
N LEU A 11 -5.04 32.80 14.90
CA LEU A 11 -6.13 31.86 14.65
C LEU A 11 -6.07 31.26 13.23
N LEU A 12 -5.65 32.05 12.23
CA LEU A 12 -5.45 31.56 10.86
C LEU A 12 -4.30 30.55 10.76
N MET A 13 -3.21 30.77 11.52
CA MET A 13 -2.09 29.82 11.59
C MET A 13 -2.49 28.51 12.29
N PHE A 14 -3.32 28.58 13.34
CA PHE A 14 -3.86 27.38 14.00
C PHE A 14 -4.88 26.62 13.14
N LEU A 15 -5.68 27.32 12.33
CA LEU A 15 -6.60 26.69 11.37
C LEU A 15 -5.88 26.07 10.16
N SER A 16 -4.70 26.58 9.79
CA SER A 16 -3.83 25.95 8.76
C SER A 16 -2.97 24.80 9.28
N GLY A 17 -2.88 24.62 10.61
CA GLY A 17 -2.17 23.50 11.25
C GLY A 17 -2.94 22.18 11.21
N CYS A 18 -4.16 22.19 10.68
CA CYS A 18 -4.97 21.01 10.48
C CYS A 18 -4.57 20.27 9.19
N PHE A 19 -3.97 19.08 9.34
CA PHE A 19 -3.98 17.98 8.37
C PHE A 19 -3.18 18.12 7.06
N PHE A 20 -1.87 18.37 7.12
CA PHE A 20 -1.01 18.05 5.97
C PHE A 20 -0.53 16.60 6.05
N MET A 21 -1.40 15.66 5.70
CA MET A 21 -0.92 14.38 5.14
C MET A 21 -0.29 14.73 3.78
N ILE A 22 1.02 14.65 3.69
CA ILE A 22 1.74 14.88 2.44
C ILE A 22 2.07 13.52 1.85
N ASP A 23 1.25 13.11 0.88
CA ASP A 23 1.54 11.96 0.02
C ASP A 23 2.53 12.40 -1.06
N ARG A 24 3.77 11.92 -0.96
CA ARG A 24 4.80 12.23 -1.95
C ARG A 24 5.04 11.02 -2.85
N ASN A 25 4.80 11.18 -4.15
CA ASN A 25 5.22 10.18 -5.13
C ASN A 25 6.75 10.15 -5.22
N VAL A 26 7.35 9.02 -4.84
CA VAL A 26 8.80 8.79 -4.80
C VAL A 26 9.24 7.69 -5.76
N THR A 27 8.38 7.31 -6.72
CA THR A 27 8.62 6.22 -7.69
C THR A 27 9.94 6.38 -8.46
N ASN A 28 10.35 7.61 -8.77
CA ASN A 28 11.57 7.90 -9.54
C ASN A 28 12.81 8.12 -8.66
N ASP A 29 12.69 7.94 -7.35
CA ASP A 29 13.83 8.04 -6.44
C ASP A 29 14.78 6.85 -6.69
N THR A 30 16.08 7.13 -6.73
CA THR A 30 17.12 6.11 -6.97
C THR A 30 17.04 4.99 -5.93
N ARG A 31 16.60 5.29 -4.71
CA ARG A 31 16.35 4.32 -3.63
C ARG A 31 15.40 3.20 -4.01
N PHE A 32 14.45 3.45 -4.92
CA PHE A 32 13.40 2.49 -5.29
C PHE A 32 13.49 2.01 -6.74
N SER A 33 14.50 2.46 -7.49
CA SER A 33 14.73 2.08 -8.88
C SER A 33 14.83 0.56 -9.11
N SER A 34 15.29 -0.18 -8.10
CA SER A 34 15.38 -1.64 -8.13
C SER A 34 14.04 -2.35 -7.87
N VAL A 35 13.02 -1.66 -7.37
CA VAL A 35 11.73 -2.22 -6.93
C VAL A 35 10.62 -1.92 -7.93
N VAL A 36 10.61 -0.72 -8.49
CA VAL A 36 9.55 -0.32 -9.43
C VAL A 36 9.63 -1.16 -10.70
N GLY A 37 8.48 -1.66 -11.15
CA GLY A 37 8.34 -2.51 -12.32
C GLY A 37 8.66 -3.99 -12.09
N GLN A 38 9.23 -4.36 -10.93
CA GLN A 38 9.50 -5.74 -10.54
C GLN A 38 8.21 -6.52 -10.29
N THR A 39 8.26 -7.83 -10.55
CA THR A 39 7.17 -8.74 -10.19
C THR A 39 7.57 -9.59 -8.99
N TYR A 40 6.71 -9.61 -7.98
CA TYR A 40 6.86 -10.36 -6.76
C TYR A 40 5.80 -11.45 -6.65
N GLU A 41 6.10 -12.52 -5.92
CA GLU A 41 5.19 -13.64 -5.64
C GLU A 41 5.02 -13.84 -4.13
N THR A 42 3.78 -13.98 -3.69
CA THR A 42 3.42 -14.16 -2.28
C THR A 42 3.76 -15.56 -1.77
N LYS A 43 4.41 -15.66 -0.60
CA LYS A 43 4.78 -16.95 0.04
C LYS A 43 3.70 -17.56 0.93
N LYS A 44 2.68 -16.79 1.26
CA LYS A 44 1.63 -17.16 2.21
C LYS A 44 0.33 -16.49 1.82
N ASP A 45 -0.77 -17.02 2.33
CA ASP A 45 -2.07 -16.40 2.14
C ASP A 45 -2.14 -15.07 2.90
N LEU A 46 -2.61 -14.05 2.22
CA LEU A 46 -2.83 -12.70 2.75
C LEU A 46 -4.32 -12.37 2.69
N ILE A 47 -4.73 -11.33 3.39
CA ILE A 47 -6.06 -10.75 3.27
C ILE A 47 -6.04 -9.60 2.28
N ALA A 48 -7.06 -9.51 1.43
CA ALA A 48 -7.35 -8.30 0.66
C ALA A 48 -8.50 -7.56 1.34
N PHE A 49 -8.31 -6.29 1.68
CA PHE A 49 -9.34 -5.47 2.32
C PHE A 49 -9.31 -4.02 1.87
N ARG A 50 -10.39 -3.27 2.07
CA ARG A 50 -10.42 -1.81 1.88
C ARG A 50 -11.00 -1.15 3.11
N TYR A 51 -10.54 0.05 3.42
CA TYR A 51 -11.21 0.88 4.41
C TYR A 51 -12.53 1.41 3.85
N ARG A 52 -13.56 1.53 4.70
CA ARG A 52 -14.90 1.99 4.30
C ARG A 52 -14.89 3.41 3.71
N ASP A 53 -13.99 4.25 4.19
CA ASP A 53 -13.77 5.63 3.74
C ASP A 53 -12.86 5.69 2.49
N LYS A 54 -11.92 4.74 2.33
CA LYS A 54 -11.00 4.63 1.17
C LYS A 54 -11.39 3.51 0.20
N LYS A 55 -12.60 3.60 -0.36
CA LYS A 55 -13.17 2.53 -1.20
C LYS A 55 -12.41 2.19 -2.50
N SER A 56 -11.60 3.13 -2.99
CA SER A 56 -10.84 2.99 -4.24
C SER A 56 -9.56 2.17 -4.10
N THR A 57 -9.09 1.94 -2.88
CA THR A 57 -7.80 1.30 -2.62
C THR A 57 -8.04 -0.02 -1.91
N VAL A 58 -7.56 -1.11 -2.50
CA VAL A 58 -7.50 -2.41 -1.83
C VAL A 58 -6.11 -2.57 -1.25
N TYR A 59 -6.05 -3.02 -0.02
CA TYR A 59 -4.85 -3.25 0.76
C TYR A 59 -4.65 -4.75 0.90
N ILE A 60 -3.38 -5.18 0.93
CA ILE A 60 -3.03 -6.55 1.29
C ILE A 60 -2.19 -6.56 2.56
N ASP A 61 -2.50 -7.50 3.45
CA ASP A 61 -1.79 -7.65 4.73
C ASP A 61 -1.81 -9.11 5.21
N GLU A 62 -0.95 -9.42 6.16
CA GLU A 62 -0.95 -10.70 6.84
C GLU A 62 -2.17 -10.87 7.74
N PHE A 63 -2.54 -12.13 7.98
CA PHE A 63 -3.35 -12.50 9.13
C PHE A 63 -2.53 -12.29 10.42
N SER A 64 -2.38 -11.06 10.86
CA SER A 64 -1.79 -10.79 12.18
C SER A 64 -2.84 -11.04 13.26
N SER A 65 -2.46 -11.78 14.29
CA SER A 65 -3.28 -12.11 15.48
C SER A 65 -3.72 -10.89 16.30
N HIS A 66 -3.24 -9.70 15.94
CA HIS A 66 -3.56 -8.43 16.60
C HIS A 66 -4.91 -7.86 16.17
N ASN A 67 -5.46 -8.34 15.04
CA ASN A 67 -6.79 -7.98 14.55
C ASN A 67 -7.83 -8.97 15.08
N GLY A 68 -8.09 -8.92 16.39
CA GLY A 68 -9.14 -9.72 17.02
C GLY A 68 -10.49 -9.50 16.31
N GLY A 69 -11.05 -10.58 15.75
CA GLY A 69 -12.37 -10.57 15.12
C GLY A 69 -12.40 -10.62 13.59
N LEU A 70 -11.26 -10.82 12.91
CA LEU A 70 -11.27 -11.16 11.49
C LEU A 70 -11.91 -12.54 11.25
N PRO A 71 -12.63 -12.74 10.11
CA PRO A 71 -13.16 -14.05 9.73
C PRO A 71 -12.04 -15.07 9.54
N SER A 72 -12.33 -16.35 9.77
CA SER A 72 -11.38 -17.42 9.47
C SER A 72 -11.06 -17.46 7.96
N LYS A 73 -9.92 -18.07 7.61
CA LYS A 73 -9.56 -18.29 6.20
C LYS A 73 -10.68 -18.99 5.41
N ASP A 74 -11.35 -19.95 6.03
CA ASP A 74 -12.44 -20.67 5.36
C ASP A 74 -13.66 -19.78 5.12
N GLN A 75 -13.99 -18.88 6.04
CA GLN A 75 -15.04 -17.89 5.84
C GLN A 75 -14.69 -16.98 4.65
N LEU A 76 -13.46 -16.49 4.57
CA LEU A 76 -13.04 -15.58 3.49
C LEU A 76 -13.05 -16.18 2.08
N LYS A 77 -13.09 -17.51 1.94
CA LYS A 77 -13.26 -18.16 0.63
C LYS A 77 -14.65 -17.91 0.03
N GLU A 78 -15.64 -17.67 0.87
CA GLU A 78 -17.06 -17.70 0.48
C GLU A 78 -17.65 -16.31 0.19
N GLY A 79 -16.96 -15.21 0.50
CA GLY A 79 -17.59 -13.89 0.32
C GLY A 79 -16.80 -12.68 0.77
N VAL A 80 -17.47 -11.53 0.70
CA VAL A 80 -17.00 -10.22 1.17
C VAL A 80 -17.50 -10.01 2.60
N TYR A 81 -16.60 -9.63 3.51
CA TYR A 81 -16.91 -9.49 4.93
C TYR A 81 -16.74 -8.04 5.39
N ARG A 82 -17.62 -7.57 6.27
CA ARG A 82 -17.49 -6.25 6.88
C ARG A 82 -17.09 -6.42 8.35
N HIS A 83 -16.00 -5.79 8.75
CA HIS A 83 -15.49 -5.87 10.11
C HIS A 83 -14.92 -4.51 10.51
N GLY A 84 -15.45 -3.87 11.56
CA GLY A 84 -15.04 -2.51 11.92
C GLY A 84 -15.04 -1.59 10.70
N ASP A 85 -14.01 -0.76 10.51
CA ASP A 85 -13.90 0.13 9.35
C ASP A 85 -13.38 -0.53 8.06
N TYR A 86 -13.35 -1.86 8.03
CA TYR A 86 -12.81 -2.65 6.93
C TYR A 86 -13.91 -3.40 6.17
N ILE A 87 -13.71 -3.51 4.85
CA ILE A 87 -14.40 -4.44 3.97
C ILE A 87 -13.35 -5.41 3.45
N ILE A 88 -13.41 -6.67 3.87
CA ILE A 88 -12.51 -7.74 3.46
C ILE A 88 -13.06 -8.33 2.16
N GLU A 89 -12.31 -8.17 1.07
CA GLU A 89 -12.67 -8.61 -0.28
C GLU A 89 -12.46 -10.11 -0.48
N GLY A 90 -11.53 -10.70 0.26
CA GLY A 90 -11.25 -12.13 0.26
C GLY A 90 -9.80 -12.46 0.60
N LEU A 91 -9.39 -13.68 0.27
CA LEU A 91 -8.01 -14.15 0.39
C LEU A 91 -7.21 -13.88 -0.88
N VAL A 92 -5.99 -13.38 -0.69
CA VAL A 92 -4.92 -13.42 -1.68
C VAL A 92 -4.13 -14.70 -1.43
N PRO A 93 -4.28 -15.74 -2.26
CA PRO A 93 -3.61 -17.01 -2.03
C PRO A 93 -2.09 -16.89 -2.25
N SER A 94 -1.32 -17.73 -1.56
CA SER A 94 0.09 -17.91 -1.89
C SER A 94 0.28 -18.26 -3.38
N GLY A 95 1.37 -17.78 -3.96
CA GLY A 95 1.65 -17.88 -5.41
C GLY A 95 1.03 -16.75 -6.21
N THR A 96 0.26 -15.84 -5.58
CA THR A 96 -0.22 -14.63 -6.27
C THR A 96 0.96 -13.74 -6.63
N ARG A 97 0.99 -13.32 -7.90
CA ARG A 97 1.99 -12.41 -8.46
C ARG A 97 1.44 -11.00 -8.59
N TYR A 98 2.28 -10.02 -8.26
CA TYR A 98 1.95 -8.61 -8.44
C TYR A 98 3.16 -7.83 -8.92
N ARG A 99 2.92 -6.82 -9.74
CA ARG A 99 3.93 -5.91 -10.27
C ARG A 99 3.86 -4.57 -9.57
N VAL A 100 4.98 -4.06 -9.09
CA VAL A 100 5.05 -2.73 -8.49
C VAL A 100 4.96 -1.67 -9.57
N GLU A 101 4.04 -0.72 -9.43
CA GLU A 101 3.83 0.35 -10.42
C GLU A 101 4.22 1.73 -9.88
N ARG A 102 3.98 1.97 -8.58
CA ARG A 102 4.19 3.28 -7.97
C ARG A 102 4.47 3.15 -6.48
N ILE A 103 5.33 4.03 -5.96
CA ILE A 103 5.65 4.10 -4.53
C ILE A 103 5.36 5.51 -4.03
N VAL A 104 4.69 5.59 -2.89
CA VAL A 104 4.29 6.83 -2.22
C VAL A 104 4.83 6.81 -0.80
N GLU A 105 5.45 7.90 -0.39
CA GLU A 105 5.75 8.16 1.01
C GLU A 105 4.53 8.86 1.62
N GLU A 106 3.85 8.15 2.53
CA GLU A 106 2.66 8.60 3.25
C GLU A 106 3.11 9.07 4.65
N ASN A 107 3.20 10.38 4.87
CA ASN A 107 3.61 10.94 6.15
C ASN A 107 2.38 11.15 7.05
N HIS A 108 2.28 10.38 8.13
CA HIS A 108 1.35 10.59 9.22
C HIS A 108 2.04 11.33 10.38
N PHE A 109 1.24 11.89 11.28
CA PHE A 109 1.72 12.78 12.35
C PHE A 109 2.73 12.09 13.30
N GLU A 110 2.66 10.77 13.42
CA GLU A 110 3.48 9.96 14.33
C GLU A 110 4.35 8.94 13.59
N ASP A 111 3.99 8.59 12.35
CA ASP A 111 4.64 7.53 11.57
C ASP A 111 4.73 7.94 10.09
N SER A 112 5.83 7.59 9.44
CA SER A 112 5.91 7.63 7.98
C SER A 112 5.78 6.20 7.44
N PHE A 113 4.98 6.02 6.41
CA PHE A 113 4.83 4.74 5.71
C PHE A 113 5.25 4.86 4.25
N LEU A 114 5.68 3.75 3.66
CA LEU A 114 5.78 3.63 2.20
C LEU A 114 4.58 2.81 1.71
N GLY A 115 3.69 3.45 0.96
CA GLY A 115 2.61 2.80 0.23
C GLY A 115 3.10 2.31 -1.13
N ILE A 116 3.09 1.00 -1.35
CA ILE A 116 3.45 0.39 -2.63
C ILE A 116 2.20 0.05 -3.40
N TYR A 117 1.96 0.82 -4.44
CA TYR A 117 0.88 0.60 -5.37
C TYR A 117 1.34 -0.39 -6.44
N ALA A 118 0.68 -1.54 -6.47
CA ALA A 118 1.00 -2.65 -7.34
C ALA A 118 -0.26 -3.18 -8.03
N LYS A 119 -0.06 -3.90 -9.13
CA LYS A 119 -1.13 -4.55 -9.88
C LYS A 119 -0.96 -6.06 -9.80
N ILE A 120 -2.01 -6.79 -9.45
CA ILE A 120 -2.00 -8.26 -9.49
C ILE A 120 -1.93 -8.70 -10.96
N THR A 121 -0.90 -9.47 -11.28
CA THR A 121 -0.61 -9.96 -12.63
C THR A 121 -0.97 -11.43 -12.82
N ALA A 122 -1.06 -12.21 -11.74
CA ALA A 122 -1.61 -13.56 -11.76
C ALA A 122 -2.07 -13.98 -10.36
N SER A 123 -3.25 -14.59 -10.24
CA SER A 123 -3.71 -15.25 -9.03
C SER A 123 -4.47 -16.53 -9.35
N SER A 124 -4.52 -17.47 -8.41
CA SER A 124 -5.48 -18.58 -8.47
C SER A 124 -6.90 -18.16 -8.06
N ASN A 125 -7.05 -16.94 -7.53
CA ASN A 125 -8.34 -16.30 -7.27
C ASN A 125 -8.64 -15.26 -8.35
N ASN A 126 -9.39 -15.67 -9.38
CA ASN A 126 -9.72 -14.83 -10.55
C ASN A 126 -10.42 -13.50 -10.20
N ARG A 127 -11.01 -13.37 -9.00
CA ARG A 127 -11.62 -12.11 -8.54
C ARG A 127 -10.59 -11.01 -8.26
N LEU A 128 -9.33 -11.38 -8.08
CA LEU A 128 -8.22 -10.47 -7.78
C LEU A 128 -7.40 -10.10 -9.01
N ASP A 129 -7.63 -10.75 -10.15
CA ASP A 129 -6.86 -10.49 -11.36
C ASP A 129 -7.03 -9.03 -11.82
N ASN A 130 -5.93 -8.38 -12.16
CA ASN A 130 -5.85 -6.97 -12.55
C ASN A 130 -6.27 -5.96 -11.47
N LEU A 131 -6.46 -6.40 -10.23
CA LEU A 131 -6.75 -5.50 -9.12
C LEU A 131 -5.53 -4.63 -8.80
N ASN A 132 -5.78 -3.33 -8.58
CA ASN A 132 -4.78 -2.43 -8.01
C ASN A 132 -4.80 -2.58 -6.49
N ILE A 133 -3.64 -2.90 -5.93
CA ILE A 133 -3.44 -3.11 -4.51
C ILE A 133 -2.43 -2.10 -3.96
N ASN A 134 -2.57 -1.76 -2.70
CA ASN A 134 -1.56 -1.08 -1.90
C ASN A 134 -0.97 -2.08 -0.90
N VAL A 135 0.35 -2.19 -0.91
CA VAL A 135 1.14 -3.00 -0.01
C VAL A 135 1.86 -2.06 0.94
N TYR A 136 1.54 -2.13 2.24
CA TYR A 136 2.16 -1.26 3.23
C TYR A 136 3.57 -1.73 3.61
N TRP A 137 4.52 -0.79 3.63
CA TRP A 137 5.86 -0.93 4.20
C TRP A 137 6.04 0.05 5.36
N LEU A 138 6.52 -0.43 6.51
CA LEU A 138 6.98 0.42 7.61
C LEU A 138 8.35 0.99 7.25
N LEU A 139 8.48 2.32 7.10
CA LEU A 139 9.74 2.98 6.70
C LEU A 139 10.91 2.65 7.63
N THR A 140 10.66 2.41 8.92
CA THR A 140 11.67 2.05 9.92
C THR A 140 12.25 0.64 9.72
N GLU A 141 11.57 -0.22 8.95
CA GLU A 141 12.01 -1.58 8.62
C GLU A 141 12.58 -1.68 7.19
N VAL A 142 12.55 -0.58 6.43
CA VAL A 142 13.13 -0.48 5.09
C VAL A 142 14.62 -0.17 5.20
N TYR A 143 15.44 -1.14 5.64
CA TYR A 143 16.80 -1.38 5.10
C TYR A 143 17.36 -2.69 5.72
N PRO A 144 18.02 -3.59 4.95
CA PRO A 144 18.56 -3.36 3.62
C PRO A 144 17.83 -4.04 2.45
N SER A 145 16.69 -4.72 2.66
CA SER A 145 16.10 -5.53 1.59
C SER A 145 14.95 -4.86 0.82
N GLY A 146 14.25 -3.86 1.38
CA GLY A 146 13.10 -3.25 0.68
C GLY A 146 12.05 -4.30 0.31
N VAL A 147 11.78 -5.22 1.23
CA VAL A 147 10.85 -6.34 1.02
C VAL A 147 9.63 -6.08 1.89
N PRO A 148 8.39 -6.25 1.38
CA PRO A 148 7.19 -6.19 2.20
C PRO A 148 7.30 -7.07 3.45
N GLN A 149 6.59 -6.72 4.52
CA GLN A 149 6.63 -7.46 5.79
C GLN A 149 6.38 -8.97 5.61
N PHE A 150 5.53 -9.34 4.64
CA PHE A 150 5.23 -10.73 4.31
C PHE A 150 6.27 -11.46 3.45
N GLN A 151 7.39 -10.81 3.12
CA GLN A 151 8.56 -11.41 2.50
C GLN A 151 8.31 -12.15 1.17
N PRO A 152 7.73 -11.51 0.14
CA PRO A 152 7.55 -12.14 -1.16
C PRO A 152 8.89 -12.59 -1.79
N ASP A 153 8.79 -13.49 -2.78
CA ASP A 153 9.89 -13.79 -3.68
C ASP A 153 9.90 -12.86 -4.89
N LEU A 154 11.10 -12.51 -5.35
CA LEU A 154 11.27 -11.82 -6.62
C LEU A 154 11.17 -12.83 -7.78
N VAL A 155 10.23 -12.61 -8.70
CA VAL A 155 10.00 -13.49 -9.87
C VAL A 155 10.76 -12.99 -11.08
N SER A 156 10.74 -11.68 -11.33
CA SER A 156 11.37 -11.12 -12.51
C SER A 156 11.66 -9.62 -12.39
N SER A 157 12.79 -9.22 -12.97
CA SER A 157 13.16 -7.83 -13.22
C SER A 157 12.64 -7.35 -14.58
N PRO A 158 12.26 -6.07 -14.70
CA PRO A 158 12.06 -5.49 -16.01
C PRO A 158 13.36 -5.68 -16.80
N LYS A 159 13.27 -6.26 -18.00
CA LYS A 159 14.39 -6.20 -18.94
C LYS A 159 14.66 -4.72 -19.18
N LEU A 160 15.82 -4.24 -18.77
CA LEU A 160 16.33 -2.97 -19.26
C LEU A 160 16.43 -3.13 -20.77
N GLU A 161 15.54 -2.48 -21.52
CA GLU A 161 15.75 -2.29 -22.94
C GLU A 161 17.04 -1.48 -23.04
N GLU A 162 18.13 -2.13 -23.43
CA GLU A 162 19.33 -1.43 -23.87
C GLU A 162 18.88 -0.50 -25.00
N LYS A 163 18.80 0.80 -24.68
CA LYS A 163 18.80 1.82 -25.72
C LYS A 163 20.08 1.59 -26.52
N LYS A 164 19.93 1.01 -27.70
CA LYS A 164 20.93 1.16 -28.75
C LYS A 164 20.90 2.64 -29.08
N ASP A 165 21.91 3.35 -28.60
CA ASP A 165 22.22 4.68 -29.10
C ASP A 165 22.54 4.52 -30.61
N GLU A 166 21.61 4.96 -31.45
CA GLU A 166 21.81 5.24 -32.87
C GLU A 166 22.31 6.68 -33.06
#